data_AF-W4QX48-F1
#
_entry.id   AF-W4QX48-F1
#
_cell.length_a   1.000
_cell.length_b   1.000
_cell.length_c   1.000
_cell.angle_alpha   90.00
_cell.angle_beta   90.00
_cell.angle_gamma   90.00
#
_symmetry.space_group_name_H-M   'P 1'
#
loop_
_entity.id
_entity.type
_entity.pdbx_description
1 polymer ?
#
loop_
_entity_poly.entity_id
_entity_poly.type
_entity_poly.pdbx_seq_one_letter_code
_entity_poly.pdbx_strand_id
1 'polypeptide(L)'
;MTSRYALLIIDMINDLEFNSGYQLLPHALEAAKNITKLKERVKAQNIPVIYVNDNYGRWQSDFRHLVSHCLQEDVRGKPLAEIMKQHLMIISS
;
A
#
# COMPACT_ATOMS: atom_id res chain seq x y z
N MET A 1 16.62 16.31 11.18
CA MET A 1 17.29 15.14 11.79
C MET A 1 16.86 13.90 11.04
N THR A 2 17.80 13.06 10.61
CA THR A 2 17.51 11.78 9.93
C THR A 2 17.20 10.71 10.97
N SER A 3 16.01 10.09 10.91
CA SER A 3 15.70 8.89 11.70
C SER A 3 16.65 7.74 11.31
N ARG A 4 17.07 6.92 12.27
CA ARG A 4 17.82 5.66 12.00
C ARG A 4 16.95 4.53 11.47
N TYR A 5 15.63 4.73 11.50
CA TYR A 5 14.64 3.73 11.13
C TYR A 5 13.75 4.26 10.01
N ALA A 6 13.18 3.35 9.25
CA ALA A 6 12.12 3.62 8.29
C ALA A 6 11.11 2.46 8.34
N LEU A 7 9.85 2.75 8.04
CA LEU A 7 8.82 1.74 7.83
C LEU A 7 8.70 1.47 6.33
N LEU A 8 8.96 0.23 5.93
CA LEU A 8 8.74 -0.25 4.56
C LEU A 8 7.40 -0.98 4.50
N ILE A 9 6.53 -0.59 3.57
CA ILE A 9 5.23 -1.22 3.31
C ILE A 9 5.32 -1.86 1.93
N ILE A 10 5.33 -3.18 1.87
CA ILE A 10 5.60 -3.95 0.64
C ILE A 10 4.31 -4.60 0.14
N ASP A 11 4.02 -4.47 -1.17
CA ASP A 11 2.94 -5.15 -1.90
C ASP A 11 1.52 -4.97 -1.33
N MET A 12 1.29 -3.93 -0.52
CA MET A 12 -0.01 -3.64 0.10
C MET A 12 -0.96 -2.83 -0.81
N ILE A 13 -0.61 -2.64 -2.08
CA ILE A 13 -1.50 -2.13 -3.12
C ILE A 13 -1.48 -3.18 -4.24
N ASN A 14 -2.48 -4.03 -4.32
CA ASN A 14 -2.46 -5.16 -5.24
C ASN A 14 -3.91 -5.45 -5.64
N ASP A 15 -4.17 -5.70 -6.92
CA ASP A 15 -5.52 -6.02 -7.43
C ASP A 15 -6.03 -7.38 -6.93
N LEU A 16 -5.11 -8.23 -6.46
CA LEU A 16 -5.33 -9.60 -6.02
C LEU A 16 -6.02 -10.49 -7.08
N GLU A 17 -5.93 -10.14 -8.36
CA GLU A 17 -6.58 -10.84 -9.48
C GLU A 17 -5.76 -12.03 -9.97
N PHE A 18 -5.48 -12.95 -9.04
CA PHE A 18 -4.89 -14.26 -9.33
C PHE A 18 -5.72 -15.38 -8.69
N ASN A 19 -5.48 -16.62 -9.14
CA ASN A 19 -6.32 -17.78 -8.80
C ASN A 19 -6.53 -17.98 -7.30
N SER A 20 -5.51 -17.73 -6.47
CA SER A 20 -5.57 -17.87 -5.01
C SER A 20 -5.74 -16.54 -4.26
N GLY A 21 -5.96 -15.42 -4.94
CA GLY A 21 -6.03 -14.09 -4.31
C GLY A 21 -7.18 -13.94 -3.31
N TYR A 22 -8.27 -14.69 -3.51
CA TYR A 22 -9.39 -14.74 -2.57
C TYR A 22 -9.02 -15.32 -1.20
N GLN A 23 -8.03 -16.21 -1.15
CA GLN A 23 -7.53 -16.79 0.10
C GLN A 23 -6.67 -15.78 0.86
N LEU A 24 -5.94 -14.92 0.13
CA LEU A 24 -5.05 -13.92 0.71
C LEU A 24 -5.80 -12.69 1.22
N LEU A 25 -6.89 -12.29 0.56
CA LEU A 25 -7.64 -11.07 0.87
C LEU A 25 -7.97 -10.89 2.37
N PRO A 26 -8.58 -11.84 3.10
CA PRO A 26 -8.92 -11.61 4.51
C PRO A 26 -7.69 -11.33 5.38
N HIS A 27 -6.57 -12.01 5.10
CA HIS A 27 -5.31 -11.79 5.82
C HIS A 27 -4.68 -10.45 5.44
N ALA A 28 -4.73 -10.07 4.17
CA ALA A 28 -4.24 -8.78 3.68
C ALA A 28 -5.02 -7.61 4.31
N LEU A 29 -6.35 -7.73 4.45
CA LEU A 29 -7.17 -6.70 5.10
C LEU A 29 -6.83 -6.52 6.58
N GLU A 30 -6.58 -7.61 7.30
CA GLU A 30 -6.18 -7.53 8.70
C GLU A 30 -4.76 -6.95 8.85
N ALA A 31 -3.83 -7.34 7.96
CA ALA A 31 -2.51 -6.73 7.89
C ALA A 31 -2.59 -5.23 7.62
N ALA A 32 -3.44 -4.79 6.68
CA ALA A 32 -3.62 -3.39 6.32
C ALA A 32 -4.07 -2.54 7.51
N LYS A 33 -5.06 -3.01 8.29
CA LYS A 33 -5.51 -2.32 9.52
C LYS A 33 -4.36 -2.14 10.52
N ASN A 34 -3.54 -3.17 10.71
CA ASN A 34 -2.43 -3.14 11.65
C ASN A 34 -1.27 -2.25 11.15
N ILE A 35 -1.01 -2.27 9.84
CA ILE A 35 -0.04 -1.40 9.18
C ILE A 35 -0.47 0.07 9.31
N THR A 36 -1.76 0.39 9.14
CA THR A 36 -2.27 1.75 9.32
C THR A 36 -2.01 2.28 10.74
N LYS A 37 -2.31 1.48 11.77
CA LYS A 37 -2.02 1.84 13.17
C LYS A 37 -0.51 1.98 13.44
N LEU A 38 0.33 1.14 12.84
CA LEU A 38 1.79 1.27 12.95
C LEU A 38 2.28 2.55 12.28
N LYS A 39 1.80 2.82 11.07
CA LYS A 39 2.16 3.98 10.27
C LYS A 39 1.81 5.29 10.97
N GLU A 40 0.66 5.38 11.63
CA GLU A 40 0.28 6.56 12.43
C GLU A 40 1.30 6.83 13.55
N ARG A 41 1.69 5.79 14.30
CA ARG A 41 2.70 5.90 15.36
C ARG A 41 4.08 6.29 14.84
N VAL A 42 4.46 5.74 13.69
CA VAL A 42 5.75 6.01 13.01
C VAL A 42 5.78 7.44 12.46
N LYS A 43 4.70 7.90 11.82
CA LYS A 43 4.58 9.29 11.33
C LYS A 43 4.62 10.31 12.47
N ALA A 44 3.96 10.03 13.59
CA ALA A 44 3.99 10.90 14.78
C ALA A 44 5.42 11.10 15.33
N GLN A 45 6.36 10.20 15.01
CA GLN A 45 7.77 10.28 15.39
C GLN A 45 8.67 10.81 14.28
N ASN A 46 8.12 11.33 13.18
CA ASN A 46 8.85 11.78 11.98
C ASN A 46 9.74 10.68 11.36
N ILE A 47 9.37 9.42 11.53
CA ILE A 47 10.07 8.30 10.92
C ILE A 47 9.56 8.14 9.47
N PRO A 48 10.46 8.02 8.47
CA PRO A 48 10.07 7.83 7.07
C PRO A 48 9.20 6.59 6.86
N VAL A 49 8.19 6.71 5.99
CA VAL A 49 7.34 5.60 5.55
C VAL A 49 7.46 5.49 4.04
N ILE A 50 7.86 4.32 3.55
CA ILE A 50 8.16 4.07 2.15
C ILE A 50 7.27 2.92 1.68
N TYR A 51 6.54 3.15 0.59
CA TYR A 51 5.80 2.09 -0.10
C TYR A 51 6.69 1.47 -1.16
N VAL A 52 6.72 0.15 -1.20
CA VAL A 52 7.40 -0.63 -2.23
C VAL A 52 6.37 -1.58 -2.81
N ASN A 53 6.32 -1.66 -4.12
CA ASN A 53 5.50 -2.63 -4.81
C ASN A 53 6.36 -3.23 -5.92
N ASP A 54 6.24 -4.53 -6.15
CA ASP A 54 6.85 -5.10 -7.33
C ASP A 54 6.08 -4.60 -8.56
N ASN A 55 6.79 -3.86 -9.41
CA ASN A 55 6.22 -3.30 -10.63
C ASN A 55 6.67 -4.19 -11.77
N TYR A 56 5.71 -4.81 -12.47
CA TYR A 56 5.89 -5.51 -13.76
C TYR A 56 6.35 -4.57 -14.90
N GLY A 57 7.38 -3.72 -14.70
CA GLY A 57 8.20 -3.16 -15.76
C GLY A 57 8.36 -1.62 -15.86
N ARG A 58 7.59 -0.75 -15.18
CA ARG A 58 7.79 0.73 -15.25
C ARG A 58 7.47 1.45 -13.93
N TRP A 59 8.24 2.48 -13.56
CA TRP A 59 8.55 2.69 -12.13
C TRP A 59 7.95 3.91 -11.38
N GLN A 60 7.10 4.77 -11.96
CA GLN A 60 6.45 5.85 -11.15
C GLN A 60 5.03 6.23 -11.58
N SER A 61 4.74 6.22 -12.88
CA SER A 61 3.36 6.30 -13.39
C SER A 61 2.53 5.13 -12.89
N ASP A 62 3.13 3.93 -12.81
CA ASP A 62 2.44 2.69 -12.46
C ASP A 62 1.96 2.66 -11.02
N PHE A 63 2.62 3.28 -10.04
CA PHE A 63 2.08 3.25 -8.68
C PHE A 63 0.77 4.05 -8.56
N ARG A 64 0.73 5.25 -9.17
CA ARG A 64 -0.51 6.04 -9.25
C ARG A 64 -1.57 5.33 -10.07
N HIS A 65 -1.19 4.74 -11.20
CA HIS A 65 -2.13 3.96 -12.01
C HIS A 65 -2.61 2.70 -11.30
N LEU A 66 -1.78 2.00 -10.54
CA LEU A 66 -2.13 0.80 -9.79
C LEU A 66 -3.09 1.13 -8.65
N VAL A 67 -2.82 2.22 -7.92
CA VAL A 67 -3.75 2.75 -6.92
C VAL A 67 -5.07 3.15 -7.59
N SER A 68 -5.02 3.86 -8.72
CA SER A 68 -6.23 4.24 -9.47
C SER A 68 -7.01 3.04 -9.97
N HIS A 69 -6.32 2.05 -10.54
CA HIS A 69 -6.87 0.81 -11.04
C HIS A 69 -7.59 0.06 -9.92
N CYS A 70 -6.92 -0.13 -8.79
CA CYS A 70 -7.54 -0.80 -7.63
C CYS A 70 -8.74 -0.04 -7.07
N LEU A 71 -8.77 1.29 -7.17
CA LEU A 71 -9.87 2.10 -6.61
C LEU A 71 -11.04 2.31 -7.58
N GLN A 72 -10.77 2.36 -8.89
CA GLN A 72 -11.77 2.66 -9.93
C GLN A 72 -12.40 1.40 -10.51
N GLU A 73 -11.64 0.32 -10.65
CA GLU A 73 -12.14 -0.97 -11.12
C GLU A 73 -12.71 -1.80 -9.96
N ASP A 74 -13.59 -2.75 -10.26
CA ASP A 74 -14.14 -3.69 -9.27
C ASP A 74 -13.23 -4.92 -9.10
N VAL A 75 -11.97 -4.67 -8.75
CA VAL A 75 -10.99 -5.72 -8.47
C VAL A 75 -11.06 -6.15 -7.01
N ARG A 76 -10.71 -7.40 -6.73
CA ARG A 76 -10.70 -8.00 -5.39
C ARG A 76 -9.87 -7.21 -4.38
N GLY A 77 -8.79 -6.58 -4.84
CA GLY A 77 -7.88 -5.75 -4.07
C GLY A 77 -8.41 -4.38 -3.68
N LYS A 78 -9.56 -3.95 -4.19
CA LYS A 78 -10.11 -2.61 -3.93
C LYS A 78 -10.25 -2.27 -2.44
N PRO A 79 -10.83 -3.13 -1.58
CA PRO A 79 -10.96 -2.81 -0.15
C PRO A 79 -9.59 -2.68 0.54
N LEU A 80 -8.57 -3.38 0.04
CA LEU A 80 -7.20 -3.26 0.53
C LEU A 80 -6.63 -1.87 0.19
N ALA A 81 -6.77 -1.44 -1.06
CA ALA A 81 -6.33 -0.12 -1.51
C ALA A 81 -7.05 1.01 -0.77
N GLU A 82 -8.34 0.86 -0.47
CA GLU A 82 -9.13 1.83 0.29
C GLU A 82 -8.60 2.04 1.73
N ILE A 83 -8.28 0.95 2.44
CA ILE A 83 -7.69 1.03 3.79
C ILE A 83 -6.34 1.74 3.74
N MET A 84 -5.53 1.46 2.72
CA MET A 84 -4.18 2.00 2.62
C MET A 84 -4.16 3.46 2.12
N LYS A 85 -5.21 3.90 1.38
CA LYS A 85 -5.33 5.23 0.76
C LYS A 85 -5.29 6.38 1.76
N GLN A 86 -5.93 6.22 2.92
CA GLN A 86 -6.09 7.30 3.91
C GLN A 86 -4.76 7.91 4.37
N HIS A 87 -3.63 7.23 4.14
CA HIS A 87 -2.33 7.67 4.60
C HIS A 87 -1.26 7.73 3.49
N LEU A 88 -1.59 7.41 2.23
CA LEU A 88 -0.64 7.45 1.10
C LEU A 88 -0.09 8.87 0.91
N MET A 89 1.20 9.07 1.16
CA MET A 89 1.91 10.25 0.64
C MET A 89 2.48 9.84 -0.71
N ILE A 90 1.86 10.31 -1.78
CA ILE A 90 2.45 10.23 -3.11
C ILE A 90 3.48 11.37 -3.17
N ILE A 91 4.77 11.03 -3.06
CA ILE A 91 5.82 11.99 -3.41
C ILE A 91 5.87 11.98 -4.94
N SER A 92 5.16 12.90 -5.59
CA SER A 92 5.43 13.21 -7.00
C SER A 92 6.56 14.23 -7.03
N SER A 93 7.68 13.88 -7.65
CA SER A 93 8.55 14.85 -8.31
C SER A 93 7.83 15.47 -9.50
#